data_AF-Q05JL9-F1
#
_entry.id   AF-Q05JL9-F1
#
_cell.length_a   1.000
_cell.length_b   1.000
_cell.length_c   1.000
_cell.angle_alpha   90.00
_cell.angle_beta   90.00
_cell.angle_gamma   90.00
#
_symmetry.space_group_name_H-M   'P 1'
#
loop_
_entity.id
_entity.type
_entity.pdbx_description
1 polymer ?
#
loop_
_entity_poly.entity_id
_entity_poly.type
_entity_poly.pdbx_seq_one_letter_code
_entity_poly.pdbx_strand_id
1 'polypeptide(L)'
;SNHIWTDSTLSKEEGVNQEICVFKKDDFDAGPNCWKATDHGKIVHFEYNKAGNEVWTAVWDKKGELIVYDDKTLEEKTRIKGDWLVTP
;
A
#
# COMPACT_ATOMS: atom_id res chain seq x y z
N SER A 1 -12.39 -8.03 -4.34
CA SER A 1 -12.20 -7.10 -3.21
C SER A 1 -13.44 -6.29 -2.86
N ASN A 2 -13.84 -6.31 -1.58
CA ASN A 2 -14.77 -5.32 -0.99
C ASN A 2 -14.04 -4.05 -0.48
N HIS A 3 -12.76 -3.89 -0.82
CA HIS A 3 -11.90 -2.82 -0.35
C HIS A 3 -11.59 -1.78 -1.43
N ILE A 4 -11.37 -0.55 -0.99
CA ILE A 4 -10.77 0.54 -1.77
C ILE A 4 -9.48 0.93 -1.07
N TRP A 5 -8.36 0.70 -1.74
CA TRP A 5 -7.02 1.03 -1.26
C TRP A 5 -6.64 2.43 -1.74
N THR A 6 -6.15 3.25 -0.83
CA THR A 6 -5.77 4.64 -1.11
C THR A 6 -4.39 4.94 -0.58
N ASP A 7 -3.63 5.68 -1.39
CA ASP A 7 -2.35 6.26 -1.01
C ASP A 7 -2.51 7.79 -0.91
N SER A 8 -1.45 8.45 -0.45
CA SER A 8 -1.32 9.90 -0.45
C SER A 8 0.11 10.28 -0.80
N THR A 9 0.63 9.70 -1.89
CA THR A 9 2.05 9.72 -2.29
C THR A 9 2.69 11.11 -2.26
N LEU A 10 1.95 12.13 -2.70
CA LEU A 10 2.43 13.50 -2.81
C LEU A 10 2.06 14.39 -1.61
N SER A 11 1.50 13.81 -0.54
CA SER A 11 1.22 14.56 0.69
C SER A 11 2.50 15.18 1.24
N LYS A 12 2.36 16.43 1.72
CA LYS A 12 3.41 17.21 2.38
C LYS A 12 3.35 17.08 3.91
N GLU A 13 2.26 16.53 4.42
CA GLU A 13 2.13 16.22 5.84
C GLU A 13 3.05 15.05 6.20
N GLU A 14 3.73 15.17 7.33
CA GLU A 14 4.73 14.20 7.77
C GLU A 14 4.09 12.82 7.98
N GLY A 15 4.69 11.78 7.40
CA GLY A 15 4.22 10.40 7.52
C GLY A 15 3.02 10.02 6.66
N VAL A 16 2.19 10.98 6.21
CA VAL A 16 0.97 10.68 5.43
C VAL A 16 1.29 10.04 4.06
N ASN A 17 2.42 10.41 3.45
CA ASN A 17 2.88 9.76 2.22
C ASN A 17 3.52 8.37 2.42
N GLN A 18 3.60 7.88 3.66
CA GLN A 18 4.08 6.55 4.04
C GLN A 18 2.94 5.65 4.54
N GLU A 19 1.70 6.15 4.50
CA GLU A 19 0.50 5.49 5.00
C GLU A 19 -0.29 4.82 3.87
N ILE A 20 -0.99 3.75 4.22
CA ILE A 20 -2.03 3.13 3.42
C ILE A 20 -3.34 3.27 4.21
N CYS A 21 -4.40 3.70 3.52
CA CYS A 21 -5.75 3.68 4.06
C CYS A 21 -6.64 2.78 3.21
N VAL A 22 -7.51 2.00 3.86
CA VAL A 22 -8.43 1.09 3.20
C VAL A 22 -9.86 1.31 3.67
N PHE A 23 -10.75 1.58 2.72
CA PHE A 23 -12.19 1.70 2.96
C PHE A 23 -12.92 0.41 2.59
N LYS A 24 -14.03 0.13 3.29
CA LYS A 24 -14.98 -0.92 2.91
C LYS A 24 -16.05 -0.32 1.99
N LYS A 25 -16.28 -0.96 0.84
CA LYS A 25 -17.27 -0.50 -0.17
C LYS A 25 -18.70 -0.56 0.31
N ASP A 26 -19.01 -1.47 1.22
CA ASP A 26 -20.34 -1.72 1.78
C ASP A 26 -20.60 -0.96 3.09
N ASP A 27 -19.59 -0.31 3.66
CA ASP A 27 -19.68 0.45 4.91
C ASP A 27 -18.67 1.61 4.92
N PHE A 28 -18.99 2.66 4.16
CA PHE A 28 -18.17 3.88 4.12
C PHE A 28 -18.26 4.69 5.42
N ASP A 29 -19.34 4.55 6.20
CA ASP A 29 -19.57 5.29 7.44
C ASP A 29 -18.62 4.85 8.57
N ALA A 30 -18.11 3.62 8.52
CA ALA A 30 -17.06 3.16 9.41
C ALA A 30 -15.71 3.89 9.23
N GLY A 31 -15.54 4.62 8.12
CA GLY A 31 -14.28 5.28 7.77
C GLY A 31 -13.17 4.32 7.32
N PRO A 32 -11.96 4.84 7.05
CA PRO A 32 -10.85 4.01 6.62
C PRO A 32 -10.13 3.33 7.78
N ASN A 33 -9.62 2.12 7.53
CA ASN A 33 -8.55 1.54 8.33
C ASN A 33 -7.21 2.01 7.76
N CYS A 34 -6.41 2.74 8.53
CA CYS A 34 -5.15 3.33 8.08
C CYS A 34 -3.96 2.82 8.89
N TRP A 35 -2.82 2.61 8.24
CA TRP A 35 -1.57 2.23 8.90
C TRP A 35 -0.34 2.70 8.14
N LYS A 36 0.72 2.98 8.89
CA LYS A 36 2.04 3.30 8.33
C LYS A 36 2.66 2.03 7.73
N ALA A 37 2.89 2.02 6.42
CA ALA A 37 3.36 0.85 5.68
C ALA A 37 4.88 0.81 5.47
N THR A 38 5.57 1.94 5.69
CA THR A 38 7.02 2.07 5.54
C THR A 38 7.57 3.20 6.42
N ASP A 39 8.86 3.14 6.77
CA ASP A 39 9.58 4.20 7.49
C ASP A 39 10.37 5.15 6.56
N HIS A 40 10.51 4.80 5.29
CA HIS A 40 11.22 5.57 4.26
C HIS A 40 10.46 5.54 2.92
N GLY A 41 10.89 6.37 1.97
CA GLY A 41 10.24 6.46 0.68
C GLY A 41 8.80 6.97 0.78
N LYS A 42 8.03 6.68 -0.26
CA LYS A 42 6.60 7.00 -0.36
C LYS A 42 5.82 5.79 -0.83
N ILE A 43 4.62 5.58 -0.31
CA ILE A 43 3.70 4.60 -0.87
C ILE A 43 3.10 5.16 -2.16
N VAL A 44 3.09 4.35 -3.23
CA VAL A 44 2.48 4.73 -4.50
C VAL A 44 1.89 3.53 -5.21
N HIS A 45 0.67 3.75 -5.73
CA HIS A 45 -0.08 2.88 -6.62
C HIS A 45 -0.43 1.52 -6.02
N PHE A 46 -1.62 1.01 -6.36
CA PHE A 46 -2.07 -0.31 -5.96
C PHE A 46 -2.46 -1.10 -7.21
N GLU A 47 -1.89 -2.28 -7.36
CA GLU A 47 -2.17 -3.16 -8.49
C GLU A 47 -2.54 -4.55 -7.98
N TYR A 48 -3.60 -5.12 -8.55
CA TYR A 48 -4.06 -6.46 -8.18
C TYR A 48 -3.33 -7.54 -8.98
N ASN A 49 -3.12 -8.70 -8.35
CA ASN A 49 -2.76 -9.90 -9.09
C ASN A 49 -3.94 -10.40 -9.94
N LYS A 50 -3.68 -11.36 -10.85
CA LYS A 50 -4.70 -11.94 -11.74
C LYS A 50 -5.92 -12.51 -11.00
N ALA A 51 -5.72 -13.07 -9.81
CA ALA A 51 -6.80 -13.67 -9.02
C ALA A 51 -7.63 -12.63 -8.25
N GLY A 52 -7.16 -11.38 -8.16
CA GLY A 52 -7.82 -10.30 -7.43
C GLY A 52 -7.83 -10.51 -5.92
N ASN A 53 -6.89 -11.29 -5.36
CA ASN A 53 -6.79 -11.62 -3.94
C ASN A 53 -5.50 -11.09 -3.27
N GLU A 54 -4.59 -10.52 -4.05
CA GLU A 54 -3.42 -9.82 -3.56
C GLU A 54 -3.37 -8.43 -4.15
N VAL A 55 -2.91 -7.47 -3.34
CA VAL A 55 -2.70 -6.09 -3.74
C VAL A 55 -1.23 -5.73 -3.52
N TRP A 56 -0.63 -5.16 -4.55
CA TRP A 56 0.77 -4.80 -4.60
C TRP A 56 0.90 -3.29 -4.58
N THR A 57 1.83 -2.76 -3.78
CA THR A 57 2.17 -1.34 -3.78
C THR A 57 3.67 -1.12 -3.69
N ALA A 58 4.15 -0.01 -4.26
CA ALA A 58 5.56 0.34 -4.23
C ALA A 58 5.88 1.24 -3.05
N VAL A 59 7.01 0.97 -2.39
CA VAL A 59 7.77 1.97 -1.64
C VAL A 59 8.70 2.65 -2.65
N TRP A 60 8.27 3.80 -3.15
CA TRP A 60 9.03 4.58 -4.12
C TRP A 60 10.17 5.34 -3.42
N ASP A 61 11.36 4.78 -3.55
CA ASP A 61 12.62 5.32 -3.04
C ASP A 61 13.81 4.84 -3.90
N LYS A 62 15.00 5.42 -3.69
CA LYS A 62 16.24 4.88 -4.29
C LYS A 62 16.52 3.46 -3.80
N LYS A 63 16.20 3.16 -2.54
CA LYS A 63 16.18 1.79 -2.00
C LYS A 63 14.74 1.31 -1.99
N GLY A 64 14.25 0.90 -3.16
CA GLY A 64 12.85 0.55 -3.37
C GLY A 64 12.45 -0.80 -2.77
N GLU A 65 11.15 -0.94 -2.51
CA GLU A 65 10.52 -2.17 -2.03
C GLU A 65 9.15 -2.33 -2.70
N LEU A 66 8.69 -3.57 -2.89
CA LEU A 66 7.28 -3.85 -3.18
C LEU A 66 6.66 -4.55 -1.99
N ILE A 67 5.47 -4.11 -1.58
CA ILE A 67 4.70 -4.72 -0.51
C ILE A 67 3.52 -5.45 -1.13
N VAL A 68 3.30 -6.69 -0.73
CA VAL A 68 2.15 -7.50 -1.17
C VAL A 68 1.27 -7.77 0.03
N TYR A 69 0.01 -7.35 -0.06
CA TYR A 69 -1.02 -7.57 0.95
C TYR A 69 -1.99 -8.66 0.53
N ASP A 70 -2.54 -9.38 1.49
CA ASP A 70 -3.72 -10.21 1.31
C ASP A 70 -4.94 -9.28 1.29
N ASP A 71 -5.68 -9.24 0.17
CA ASP A 71 -6.81 -8.33 0.04
C ASP A 71 -7.93 -8.65 1.03
N LYS A 72 -8.06 -9.91 1.49
CA LYS A 72 -9.14 -10.29 2.39
C LYS A 72 -8.84 -9.91 3.83
N THR A 73 -7.60 -10.11 4.31
CA THR A 73 -7.23 -9.86 5.70
C THR A 73 -6.58 -8.49 5.93
N LEU A 74 -6.14 -7.82 4.87
CA LEU A 74 -5.31 -6.60 4.91
C LEU A 74 -3.91 -6.81 5.50
N GLU A 75 -3.51 -8.06 5.74
CA GLU A 75 -2.19 -8.38 6.31
C GLU A 75 -1.11 -8.39 5.22
N GLU A 76 0.09 -7.93 5.58
CA GLU A 76 1.27 -8.01 4.72
C GLU A 76 1.65 -9.49 4.52
N LYS A 77 1.56 -9.99 3.28
CA LYS A 77 1.95 -11.36 2.93
C LYS A 77 3.45 -11.47 2.75
N THR A 78 4.02 -10.49 2.05
CA THR A 78 5.45 -10.46 1.78
C THR A 78 5.89 -9.07 1.35
N ARG A 79 7.21 -8.89 1.37
CA ARG A 79 7.88 -7.67 0.97
C ARG A 79 9.09 -8.02 0.13
N ILE A 80 9.10 -7.55 -1.11
CA ILE A 80 10.13 -7.84 -2.09
C ILE A 80 11.16 -6.74 -2.03
N LYS A 81 12.41 -7.13 -1.76
CA LYS A 81 13.56 -6.23 -1.68
C LYS A 81 14.70 -6.79 -2.52
N GLY A 82 15.53 -5.92 -3.08
CA GLY A 82 16.75 -6.31 -3.76
C GLY A 82 17.51 -5.10 -4.29
N ASP A 83 18.84 -5.24 -4.44
CA ASP A 83 19.71 -4.15 -4.91
C ASP A 83 19.34 -3.66 -6.33
N TRP A 84 18.64 -4.49 -7.10
CA TRP A 84 18.13 -4.18 -8.44
C TRP A 84 16.81 -3.39 -8.43
N LEU A 85 16.13 -3.28 -7.29
CA LEU A 85 14.82 -2.64 -7.15
C LEU A 85 14.99 -1.16 -6.80
N VAL A 86 15.46 -0.39 -7.77
CA VAL A 86 15.69 1.05 -7.64
C VAL A 86 14.51 1.82 -8.21
N THR A 87 13.91 2.70 -7.42
CA THR A 87 12.75 3.53 -7.81
C THR A 87 11.63 2.76 -8.51
N PRO A 88 11.09 1.70 -7.88
CA PRO A 88 9.94 0.97 -8.39
C PRO A 88 8.68 1.84 -8.43
#